data_AF-A0A0Q0Z1B3-F1
#
_entry.id   AF-A0A0Q0Z1B3-F1
#
_cell.length_a   1.000
_cell.length_b   1.000
_cell.length_c   1.000
_cell.angle_alpha   90.00
_cell.angle_beta   90.00
_cell.angle_gamma   90.00
#
_symmetry.space_group_name_H-M   'P 1'
#
loop_
_entity.id
_entity.type
_entity.pdbx_description
1 polymer ?
#
loop_
_entity_poly.entity_id
_entity_poly.type
_entity_poly.pdbx_seq_one_letter_code
_entity_poly.pdbx_strand_id
1 'polypeptide(L)'
;MTFTGVAGRWRRRNAHRPAAALFAGRRAARTSGRPLAGIDKLNVPDKEVGTMAVPFRRTSKTRKRLRRTHFKLQVPGMVQCPNCGEWKLAHRVCKACGTYKGRDVVNK
;
A
#
# COMPACT_ATOMS: atom_id res chain seq x y z
N MET A 1 48.37 -14.42 14.96
CA MET A 1 47.23 -13.81 14.24
C MET A 1 46.40 -14.93 13.63
N THR A 2 45.55 -15.54 14.44
CA THR A 2 44.70 -16.68 14.05
C THR A 2 43.31 -16.14 13.70
N PHE A 3 43.06 -15.93 12.40
CA PHE A 3 41.73 -15.57 11.90
C PHE A 3 40.81 -16.78 12.02
N THR A 4 39.92 -16.75 13.01
CA THR A 4 38.80 -17.66 13.18
C THR A 4 37.78 -17.42 12.06
N GLY A 5 37.72 -18.34 11.11
CA GLY A 5 36.66 -18.40 10.11
C GLY A 5 35.35 -18.88 10.73
N VAL A 6 34.36 -18.00 10.86
CA VAL A 6 32.97 -18.36 11.15
C VAL A 6 32.13 -17.94 9.95
N ALA A 7 32.00 -18.85 8.99
CA ALA A 7 31.09 -18.71 7.86
C ALA A 7 30.05 -19.84 7.88
N GLY A 8 28.78 -19.44 7.99
CA GLY A 8 27.68 -20.11 7.31
C GLY A 8 27.04 -21.33 7.99
N ARG A 9 25.95 -21.09 8.74
CA ARG A 9 24.78 -21.99 8.69
C ARG A 9 23.51 -21.33 9.23
N TRP A 10 22.94 -20.36 8.50
CA TRP A 10 21.61 -19.81 8.83
C TRP A 10 20.53 -20.34 7.87
N ARG A 11 19.55 -21.03 8.49
CA ARG A 11 18.18 -21.35 8.05
C ARG A 11 18.00 -22.23 6.80
N ARG A 12 18.01 -23.55 7.02
CA ARG A 12 16.95 -24.41 6.46
C ARG A 12 15.84 -24.54 7.48
N ARG A 13 14.68 -23.96 7.21
CA ARG A 13 13.38 -24.43 7.71
C ARG A 13 12.35 -24.07 6.66
N ASN A 14 12.28 -24.92 5.63
CA ASN A 14 11.11 -25.03 4.77
C ASN A 14 9.95 -25.51 5.63
N ALA A 15 9.08 -24.60 6.04
CA ALA A 15 7.81 -24.95 6.67
C ALA A 15 6.81 -25.25 5.55
N HIS A 16 6.79 -26.50 5.10
CA HIS A 16 5.68 -27.06 4.34
C HIS A 16 4.48 -27.12 5.29
N ARG A 17 3.55 -26.17 5.16
CA ARG A 17 2.22 -26.24 5.78
C ARG A 17 1.30 -27.01 4.84
N PRO A 18 0.87 -28.25 5.16
CA PRO A 18 -0.21 -28.87 4.40
C PRO A 18 -1.55 -28.23 4.78
N ALA A 19 -2.26 -27.80 3.74
CA ALA A 19 -3.68 -27.49 3.79
C ALA A 19 -4.46 -28.80 3.65
N ALA A 20 -5.30 -29.15 4.62
CA ALA A 20 -6.45 -30.02 4.43
C ALA A 20 -7.33 -30.06 5.67
N ALA A 21 -8.64 -29.88 5.45
CA ALA A 21 -9.80 -30.52 6.10
C ALA A 21 -9.80 -30.60 7.65
N LEU A 22 -10.82 -30.11 8.35
CA LEU A 22 -12.14 -30.73 8.40
C LEU A 22 -13.11 -29.76 9.12
N PHE A 23 -14.09 -29.19 8.44
CA PHE A 23 -15.32 -28.73 9.09
C PHE A 23 -16.48 -28.82 8.10
N ALA A 24 -16.94 -30.05 7.89
CA ALA A 24 -18.20 -30.34 7.22
C ALA A 24 -19.27 -30.66 8.30
N GLY A 25 -20.18 -29.69 8.46
CA GLY A 25 -21.58 -29.77 8.89
C GLY A 25 -22.10 -30.87 9.82
N ARG A 26 -22.81 -30.43 10.87
CA ARG A 26 -24.07 -31.06 11.30
C ARG A 26 -25.18 -30.01 11.53
N ARG A 27 -26.21 -30.14 10.69
CA ARG A 27 -27.67 -29.93 10.86
C ARG A 27 -28.16 -29.83 12.33
N ALA A 28 -29.24 -29.16 12.73
CA ALA A 28 -30.42 -28.59 12.06
C ALA A 28 -31.16 -27.63 13.02
N ALA A 29 -32.13 -26.93 12.44
CA ALA A 29 -33.14 -26.01 12.99
C ALA A 29 -33.65 -26.21 14.44
N ARG A 30 -33.98 -25.08 15.08
CA ARG A 30 -35.16 -24.98 15.94
C ARG A 30 -35.73 -23.56 15.93
N THR A 31 -36.86 -23.43 15.24
CA THR A 31 -37.79 -22.32 15.33
C THR A 31 -38.40 -22.27 16.73
N SER A 32 -38.34 -21.11 17.38
CA SER A 32 -39.40 -20.68 18.30
C SER A 32 -39.51 -19.16 18.22
N GLY A 33 -40.73 -18.69 17.99
CA GLY A 33 -41.04 -17.33 17.58
C GLY A 33 -40.47 -16.27 18.51
N ARG A 34 -39.82 -15.27 17.91
CA ARG A 34 -39.64 -13.97 18.56
C ARG A 34 -40.91 -13.17 18.30
N PRO A 35 -41.69 -12.78 19.32
CA PRO A 35 -42.90 -12.01 19.11
C PRO A 35 -42.55 -10.65 18.54
N LEU A 36 -43.15 -10.32 17.40
CA LEU A 36 -43.20 -8.96 16.87
C LEU A 36 -44.26 -8.20 17.68
N ALA A 37 -43.85 -7.62 18.81
CA ALA A 37 -44.66 -6.65 19.55
C ALA A 37 -43.78 -5.46 19.94
N GLY A 38 -44.17 -4.27 19.48
CA GLY A 38 -43.69 -2.99 20.02
C GLY A 38 -42.55 -2.31 19.25
N ILE A 39 -42.78 -1.94 17.99
CA ILE A 39 -42.07 -0.79 17.40
C ILE A 39 -42.88 0.49 17.67
N ASP A 40 -42.93 0.90 18.94
CA ASP A 40 -43.37 2.25 19.27
C ASP A 40 -42.23 3.21 18.93
N LYS A 41 -42.37 3.79 17.74
CA LYS A 41 -41.62 4.95 17.28
C LYS A 41 -41.89 6.12 18.23
N LEU A 42 -40.93 7.06 18.21
CA LEU A 42 -41.01 8.45 18.70
C LEU A 42 -40.57 8.65 20.15
N ASN A 43 -39.27 8.88 20.36
CA ASN A 43 -38.75 10.24 20.49
C ASN A 43 -37.21 10.20 20.70
N VAL A 44 -36.45 9.92 19.63
CA VAL A 44 -35.02 10.26 19.64
C VAL A 44 -34.99 11.73 19.22
N PRO A 45 -34.59 12.68 20.08
CA PRO A 45 -34.44 14.05 19.62
C PRO A 45 -33.35 14.05 18.57
N ASP A 46 -33.77 14.25 17.33
CA ASP A 46 -32.96 14.43 16.14
C ASP A 46 -32.13 15.70 16.33
N LYS A 47 -31.04 15.60 17.09
CA LYS A 47 -30.06 16.66 17.19
C LYS A 47 -29.29 16.64 15.89
N GLU A 48 -29.68 17.57 15.04
CA GLU A 48 -29.09 18.07 13.80
C GLU A 48 -27.58 18.37 13.94
N VAL A 49 -26.76 17.36 14.22
CA VAL A 49 -25.32 17.46 14.05
C VAL A 49 -25.03 17.00 12.65
N GLY A 50 -24.84 18.02 11.80
CA GLY A 50 -24.62 17.90 10.37
C GLY A 50 -23.78 16.68 9.99
N THR A 51 -24.23 16.07 8.93
CA THR A 51 -23.57 15.06 8.10
C THR A 51 -22.23 15.59 7.58
N MET A 52 -21.26 15.77 8.46
CA MET A 52 -19.86 15.79 8.12
C MET A 52 -19.35 14.43 8.54
N ALA A 53 -18.89 13.62 7.60
CA ALA A 53 -18.43 12.26 7.87
C ALA A 53 -17.28 12.28 8.91
N VAL A 54 -17.63 12.15 10.21
CA VAL A 54 -16.67 12.14 11.31
C VAL A 54 -16.26 10.70 11.61
N PRO A 55 -14.95 10.39 11.63
CA PRO A 55 -14.50 9.05 12.01
C PRO A 55 -14.84 8.75 13.47
N PHE A 56 -15.53 7.65 13.73
CA PHE A 56 -15.93 7.19 15.07
C PHE A 56 -14.75 7.03 16.05
N ARG A 57 -13.54 6.74 15.55
CA ARG A 57 -12.34 6.54 16.39
C ARG A 57 -11.04 6.92 15.68
N ARG A 58 -10.03 7.26 16.48
CA ARG A 58 -8.66 7.49 15.99
C ARG A 58 -8.10 6.25 15.29
N THR A 59 -7.53 6.43 14.10
CA THR A 59 -6.83 5.34 13.41
C THR A 59 -5.53 4.97 14.12
N SER A 60 -5.27 3.68 14.34
CA SER A 60 -4.06 3.19 15.01
C SER A 60 -2.78 3.57 14.25
N LYS A 61 -1.64 3.63 14.97
CA LYS A 61 -0.32 3.92 14.38
C LYS A 61 0.01 2.93 13.25
N THR A 62 -0.26 1.63 13.46
CA THR A 62 -0.07 0.58 12.47
C THR A 62 -0.94 0.79 11.23
N ARG A 63 -2.25 1.07 11.39
CA ARG A 63 -3.16 1.29 10.26
C ARG A 63 -2.82 2.55 9.46
N LYS A 64 -2.32 3.61 10.13
CA LYS A 64 -1.79 4.80 9.46
C LYS A 64 -0.54 4.49 8.62
N ARG A 65 0.40 3.70 9.15
CA ARG A 65 1.63 3.31 8.44
C ARG A 65 1.34 2.40 7.25
N LEU A 66 0.45 1.41 7.41
CA LEU A 66 0.03 0.52 6.34
C LEU A 66 -0.63 1.26 5.17
N ARG A 67 -1.45 2.29 5.43
CA ARG A 67 -2.00 3.14 4.35
C ARG A 67 -0.94 3.94 3.60
N ARG A 68 0.23 4.19 4.20
CA ARG A 68 1.30 5.01 3.63
C ARG A 68 2.37 4.21 2.89
N THR A 69 2.25 2.89 2.79
CA THR A 69 3.25 2.02 2.14
C THR A 69 3.44 2.31 0.66
N HIS A 70 2.41 2.82 -0.01
CA HIS A 70 2.44 3.12 -1.44
C HIS A 70 3.01 4.51 -1.77
N PHE A 71 3.15 5.40 -0.79
CA PHE A 71 3.67 6.77 -0.99
C PHE A 71 5.20 6.80 -0.97
N LYS A 72 5.83 6.07 -1.88
CA LYS A 72 7.28 6.07 -2.09
C LYS A 72 7.63 6.91 -3.31
N LEU A 73 8.48 7.92 -3.13
CA LEU A 73 9.03 8.67 -4.27
C LEU A 73 9.97 7.74 -5.05
N GLN A 74 9.78 7.67 -6.37
CA GLN A 74 10.71 6.98 -7.27
C GLN A 74 11.62 8.02 -7.92
N VAL A 75 12.92 7.77 -7.89
CA VAL A 75 13.89 8.63 -8.58
C VAL A 75 13.73 8.37 -10.09
N PRO A 76 13.51 9.40 -10.92
CA PRO A 76 13.44 9.21 -12.36
C PRO A 76 14.79 8.74 -12.91
N GLY A 77 14.76 7.89 -13.93
CA GLY A 77 15.96 7.46 -14.64
C GLY A 77 16.63 8.64 -15.35
N MET A 78 17.84 8.99 -14.88
CA MET A 78 18.70 9.98 -15.54
C MET A 78 19.70 9.27 -16.44
N VAL A 79 19.98 9.87 -17.59
CA VAL A 79 20.90 9.36 -18.61
C VAL A 79 21.92 10.45 -18.94
N GLN A 80 23.16 10.06 -19.21
CA GLN A 80 24.20 10.99 -19.63
C GLN A 80 23.90 11.53 -21.04
N CYS A 81 24.10 12.84 -21.25
CA CYS A 81 23.98 13.43 -22.57
C CYS A 81 25.25 13.17 -23.41
N PRO A 82 25.13 12.68 -24.66
CA PRO A 82 26.30 12.40 -25.50
C PRO A 82 27.09 13.66 -25.91
N ASN A 83 26.44 14.83 -26.00
CA ASN A 83 27.09 16.04 -26.52
C ASN A 83 27.77 16.88 -25.43
N CYS A 84 27.24 16.92 -24.21
CA CYS A 84 27.74 17.77 -23.12
C CYS A 84 28.17 17.02 -21.85
N GLY A 85 27.94 15.69 -21.78
CA GLY A 85 28.26 14.89 -20.60
C GLY A 85 27.36 15.11 -19.39
N GLU A 86 26.40 16.05 -19.45
CA GLU A 86 25.51 16.35 -18.32
C GLU A 86 24.35 15.35 -18.20
N TRP A 87 23.87 15.15 -16.96
CA TRP A 87 22.74 14.29 -16.66
C TRP A 87 21.43 14.92 -17.13
N LYS A 88 20.70 14.17 -17.96
CA LYS A 88 19.37 14.56 -18.45
C LYS A 88 18.34 13.48 -18.15
N LEU A 89 17.08 13.87 -18.16
CA LEU A 89 15.98 12.91 -18.12
C LEU A 89 15.91 12.13 -19.44
N ALA A 90 15.59 10.84 -19.36
CA ALA A 90 15.36 10.02 -20.54
C ALA A 90 14.28 10.62 -21.45
N HIS A 91 14.48 10.52 -22.77
CA HIS A 91 13.59 11.01 -23.82
C HIS A 91 13.27 12.53 -23.83
N ARG A 92 13.97 13.35 -23.05
CA ARG A 92 13.83 14.81 -23.09
C ARG A 92 15.02 15.48 -23.78
N VAL A 93 14.79 16.68 -24.31
CA VAL A 93 15.84 17.55 -24.83
C VAL A 93 16.76 17.97 -23.68
N CYS A 94 18.07 17.98 -23.92
CA CYS A 94 19.03 18.43 -22.91
C CYS A 94 18.83 19.92 -22.62
N LYS A 95 18.73 20.31 -21.34
CA LYS A 95 18.54 21.71 -20.95
C LYS A 95 19.77 22.58 -21.21
N ALA A 96 20.96 21.99 -21.11
CA ALA A 96 22.24 22.67 -21.25
C ALA A 96 22.63 22.90 -22.72
N CYS A 97 22.60 21.85 -23.55
CA CYS A 97 23.02 21.96 -24.95
C CYS A 97 21.88 22.06 -25.95
N GLY A 98 20.60 21.96 -25.55
CA GLY A 98 19.46 22.09 -26.47
C GLY A 98 19.32 20.96 -27.51
N THR A 99 20.16 19.93 -27.43
CA THR A 99 20.25 18.87 -28.43
C THR A 99 19.36 17.66 -28.09
N TYR A 100 18.81 17.04 -29.13
CA TYR A 100 18.07 15.78 -29.05
C TYR A 100 18.36 14.92 -30.29
N LYS A 101 18.75 13.66 -30.09
CA LYS A 101 19.13 12.72 -31.18
C LYS A 101 20.16 13.30 -32.17
N GLY A 102 21.12 14.08 -31.66
CA GLY A 102 22.17 14.68 -32.49
C GLY A 102 21.71 15.85 -33.37
N ARG A 103 20.49 16.35 -33.17
CA ARG A 103 19.99 17.56 -33.83
C ARG A 103 19.78 18.65 -32.79
N ASP A 104 20.09 19.87 -33.17
CA ASP A 104 19.83 21.07 -32.38
C ASP A 104 18.35 21.42 -32.56
N VAL A 105 17.57 21.28 -31.47
CA VAL A 105 16.12 21.49 -31.51
C VAL A 105 15.75 22.86 -30.95
N VAL A 106 16.61 23.41 -30.10
CA VAL A 106 16.39 24.69 -29.46
C VAL A 106 17.57 25.58 -29.81
N ASN A 107 17.32 26.63 -30.60
CA ASN A 107 18.23 27.75 -30.72
C ASN A 107 18.24 28.48 -29.37
N LYS A 108 19.34 28.38 -28.64
CA LYS A 108 19.66 29.19 -27.47
C LYS A 108 20.95 29.93 -27.73
#